data_AF-A0A359EAG8-F1
#
_entry.id   AF-A0A359EAG8-F1
#
_cell.length_a   1.000
_cell.length_b   1.000
_cell.length_c   1.000
_cell.angle_alpha   90.00
_cell.angle_beta   90.00
_cell.angle_gamma   90.00
#
_symmetry.space_group_name_H-M   'P 1'
#
loop_
_entity.id
_entity.type
_entity.pdbx_description
1 polymer ?
#
loop_
_entity_poly.entity_id
_entity_poly.type
_entity_poly.pdbx_seq_one_letter_code
_entity_poly.pdbx_strand_id
1 'polypeptide(L)'
;GLQTDEGQRNWTPEEVALVQDISEQFALAAESLRLLDETQRRAARERLVAEITTKLRSSNDPQAMLQTAAQELRLALNAKRAQVLLQSDQNAPTNANPAAPAETQEDEA
;
A
#
# COMPACT_ATOMS: atom_id res chain seq x y z
N GLY A 1 -11.48 -60.59 -22.10
CA GLY A 1 -10.72 -60.60 -20.85
C GLY A 1 -10.10 -59.24 -20.67
N LEU A 2 -10.42 -58.55 -19.58
CA LEU A 2 -9.76 -57.30 -19.21
C LEU A 2 -8.72 -57.69 -18.16
N GLN A 3 -7.47 -57.85 -18.60
CA GLN A 3 -6.35 -57.95 -17.67
C GLN A 3 -6.01 -56.54 -17.21
N THR A 4 -6.53 -56.20 -16.04
CA THR A 4 -6.00 -55.17 -15.16
C THR A 4 -4.59 -55.59 -14.76
N ASP A 5 -3.59 -55.04 -15.44
CA ASP A 5 -2.21 -55.11 -14.96
C ASP A 5 -1.99 -53.93 -14.00
N GLU A 6 -2.46 -54.10 -12.76
CA GLU A 6 -2.09 -53.26 -11.61
C GLU A 6 -0.70 -53.66 -11.08
N GLY A 7 0.25 -53.92 -11.99
CA GLY A 7 1.61 -54.34 -11.70
C GLY A 7 2.62 -53.28 -12.13
N GLN A 8 3.11 -52.51 -11.15
CA GLN A 8 4.38 -51.78 -11.17
C GLN A 8 4.89 -51.35 -12.56
N ARG A 9 4.31 -50.29 -13.13
CA ARG A 9 4.80 -49.68 -14.36
C ARG A 9 6.24 -49.19 -14.14
N ASN A 10 7.21 -49.91 -14.70
CA ASN A 10 8.62 -49.53 -14.68
C ASN A 10 8.86 -48.42 -15.71
N TRP A 11 9.18 -47.23 -15.22
CA TRP A 11 9.52 -46.09 -16.06
C TRP A 11 10.83 -46.34 -16.81
N THR A 12 10.85 -46.04 -18.12
CA THR A 12 12.11 -46.08 -18.87
C THR A 12 12.93 -44.81 -18.64
N PRO A 13 14.27 -44.85 -18.83
CA PRO A 13 15.10 -43.66 -18.74
C PRO A 13 14.65 -42.51 -19.67
N GLU A 14 14.12 -42.85 -20.86
CA GLU A 14 13.61 -41.88 -21.83
C GLU A 14 12.32 -41.22 -21.34
N GLU A 15 11.40 -41.97 -20.70
CA GLU A 15 10.19 -41.40 -20.10
C GLU A 15 10.54 -40.45 -18.94
N VAL A 16 11.53 -40.81 -18.12
CA VAL A 16 12.02 -39.94 -17.04
C VAL A 16 12.64 -38.66 -17.60
N ALA A 17 13.48 -38.77 -18.63
CA ALA A 17 14.10 -37.62 -19.28
C ALA A 17 13.04 -36.67 -19.88
N LEU A 18 12.02 -37.21 -20.56
CA LEU A 18 10.94 -36.41 -21.11
C LEU A 18 10.15 -35.67 -20.02
N VAL A 19 9.81 -36.35 -18.93
CA VAL A 19 9.11 -35.72 -17.80
C VAL A 19 9.98 -34.64 -17.16
N GLN A 20 11.29 -34.86 -17.07
CA GLN A 20 12.22 -33.88 -16.55
C GLN A 20 12.26 -32.62 -17.43
N ASP A 21 12.40 -32.77 -18.75
CA ASP A 21 12.41 -31.64 -19.69
C ASP A 21 11.11 -30.83 -19.62
N ILE A 22 9.96 -31.51 -19.54
CA ILE A 22 8.66 -30.85 -19.40
C ILE A 22 8.55 -30.13 -18.04
N SER A 23 9.03 -30.77 -16.98
CA SER A 23 9.01 -30.20 -15.62
C SER A 23 9.87 -28.93 -15.53
N GLU A 24 11.03 -28.91 -16.20
CA GLU A 24 11.89 -27.73 -16.27
C GLU A 24 11.21 -26.57 -17.00
N GLN A 25 10.56 -26.84 -18.14
CA GLN A 25 9.78 -25.83 -18.86
C GLN A 25 8.59 -25.33 -18.05
N PHE A 26 7.90 -26.23 -17.34
CA PHE A 26 6.79 -25.87 -16.48
C PHE A 26 7.24 -24.99 -15.31
N ALA A 27 8.36 -25.33 -14.66
CA ALA A 27 8.93 -24.54 -13.57
C ALA A 27 9.27 -23.12 -14.03
N LEU A 28 9.88 -22.98 -15.21
CA LEU A 28 10.18 -21.67 -15.81
C LEU A 28 8.89 -20.87 -16.08
N ALA A 29 7.87 -21.49 -16.66
CA ALA A 29 6.60 -20.84 -16.94
C ALA A 29 5.88 -20.42 -15.64
N ALA A 30 5.88 -21.27 -14.62
CA ALA A 30 5.30 -20.97 -13.32
C ALA A 30 5.99 -19.77 -12.65
N GLU A 31 7.32 -19.70 -12.71
CA GLU A 31 8.07 -18.56 -12.17
C GLU A 31 7.79 -17.28 -12.96
N SER A 32 7.69 -17.36 -14.30
CA SER A 32 7.30 -16.21 -15.13
C SER A 32 5.92 -15.67 -14.76
N LEU A 33 4.95 -16.57 -14.55
CA LEU A 33 3.60 -16.18 -14.10
C LEU A 33 3.63 -15.55 -12.70
N ARG A 34 4.42 -16.10 -11.77
CA ARG A 34 4.59 -15.54 -10.43
C ARG A 34 5.16 -14.12 -10.47
N LEU A 35 6.23 -13.91 -11.25
CA LEU A 35 6.86 -12.60 -11.43
C LEU A 35 5.93 -11.60 -12.13
N LEU A 36 5.14 -12.07 -13.09
CA LEU A 36 4.12 -11.25 -13.74
C LEU A 36 3.04 -10.80 -12.76
N ASP A 37 2.49 -11.72 -11.95
CA ASP A 37 1.51 -11.39 -10.91
C ASP A 37 2.07 -10.36 -9.91
N GLU A 38 3.29 -10.58 -9.44
CA GLU A 38 3.97 -9.67 -8.52
C GLU A 38 4.12 -8.26 -9.13
N THR A 39 4.53 -8.19 -10.39
CA THR A 39 4.64 -6.94 -11.15
C THR A 39 3.28 -6.25 -11.31
N GLN A 40 2.24 -7.00 -11.68
CA GLN A 40 0.89 -6.47 -11.86
C GLN A 40 0.32 -5.94 -10.54
N ARG A 41 0.49 -6.67 -9.43
CA ARG A 41 0.07 -6.23 -8.09
C ARG A 41 0.79 -4.96 -7.67
N ARG A 42 2.09 -4.85 -7.95
CA ARG A 42 2.86 -3.64 -7.65
C ARG A 42 2.38 -2.44 -8.48
N ALA A 43 2.17 -2.61 -9.78
CA ALA A 43 1.63 -1.57 -10.65
C ALA A 43 0.21 -1.14 -10.24
N ALA A 44 -0.66 -2.08 -9.84
CA ALA A 44 -1.99 -1.77 -9.33
C ALA A 44 -1.93 -0.92 -8.05
N ARG A 45 -1.03 -1.26 -7.12
CA ARG A 45 -0.80 -0.47 -5.91
C ARG A 45 -0.31 0.94 -6.23
N GLU A 46 0.65 1.08 -7.13
CA GLU A 46 1.19 2.39 -7.53
C GLU A 46 0.11 3.28 -8.17
N ARG A 47 -0.72 2.71 -9.05
CA ARG A 47 -1.86 3.43 -9.65
C ARG A 47 -2.84 3.91 -8.59
N LEU A 48 -3.18 3.06 -7.62
CA LEU A 48 -4.11 3.41 -6.55
C LEU A 48 -3.56 4.55 -5.68
N VAL A 49 -2.27 4.51 -5.33
CA VAL A 49 -1.60 5.59 -4.60
C VAL A 49 -1.64 6.91 -5.39
N ALA A 50 -1.37 6.86 -6.70
CA ALA A 50 -1.41 8.03 -7.56
C ALA A 50 -2.83 8.62 -7.69
N GLU A 51 -3.85 7.77 -7.82
CA GLU A 51 -5.25 8.18 -7.89
C GLU A 51 -5.68 8.89 -6.60
N ILE A 52 -5.42 8.29 -5.44
CA ILE A 52 -5.76 8.88 -4.13
C ILE A 52 -5.02 10.21 -3.94
N THR A 53 -3.73 10.27 -4.31
CA THR A 53 -2.94 11.50 -4.22
C THR A 53 -3.50 12.60 -5.11
N THR A 54 -3.95 12.26 -6.32
CA THR A 54 -4.57 13.21 -7.25
C THR A 54 -5.89 13.76 -6.68
N LYS A 55 -6.77 12.89 -6.17
CA LYS A 55 -8.03 13.29 -5.51
C LYS A 55 -7.77 14.16 -4.27
N LEU A 56 -6.70 13.87 -3.53
CA LEU A 56 -6.34 14.67 -2.37
C LEU A 56 -5.94 16.09 -2.77
N ARG A 57 -5.20 16.25 -3.87
CA ARG A 57 -4.75 17.56 -4.36
C ARG A 57 -5.85 18.40 -5.04
N SER A 58 -7.02 17.83 -5.34
CA SER A 58 -8.09 18.57 -6.04
C SER A 58 -8.92 19.48 -5.13
N SER A 59 -8.73 19.42 -3.80
CA SER A 59 -9.36 20.31 -2.83
C SER A 59 -8.31 21.22 -2.19
N ASN A 60 -8.68 22.48 -1.92
CA ASN A 60 -7.85 23.44 -1.18
C ASN A 60 -8.29 23.57 0.30
N ASP A 61 -9.23 22.72 0.73
CA ASP A 61 -9.68 22.63 2.12
C ASP A 61 -9.04 21.38 2.77
N PRO A 62 -8.09 21.55 3.71
CA PRO A 62 -7.44 20.45 4.43
C PRO A 62 -8.42 19.49 5.10
N GLN A 63 -9.58 19.95 5.55
CA GLN A 63 -10.55 19.11 6.23
C GLN A 63 -11.29 18.20 5.23
N ALA A 64 -11.78 18.76 4.12
CA ALA A 64 -12.34 17.99 3.02
C ALA A 64 -11.32 17.03 2.38
N MET A 65 -10.05 17.43 2.29
CA MET A 65 -8.94 16.60 1.85
C MET A 65 -8.78 15.33 2.71
N LEU A 66 -8.68 15.50 4.03
CA LEU A 66 -8.50 14.37 4.96
C LEU A 66 -9.72 13.44 4.99
N GLN A 67 -10.93 13.99 4.88
CA GLN A 67 -12.15 13.19 4.79
C GLN A 67 -12.16 12.33 3.52
N THR A 68 -11.79 12.92 2.38
CA THR A 68 -11.64 12.21 1.10
C THR A 68 -10.59 11.11 1.21
N ALA A 69 -9.42 11.41 1.78
CA ALA A 69 -8.37 10.42 2.00
C ALA A 69 -8.85 9.24 2.87
N ALA A 70 -9.53 9.50 3.98
CA ALA A 70 -10.06 8.46 4.86
C ALA A 70 -11.07 7.55 4.13
N GLN A 71 -11.96 8.15 3.32
CA GLN A 71 -12.94 7.39 2.55
C GLN A 71 -12.29 6.52 1.47
N GLU A 72 -11.37 7.09 0.69
CA GLU A 72 -10.65 6.37 -0.37
C GLU A 72 -9.81 5.22 0.22
N LEU A 73 -9.10 5.45 1.32
CA LEU A 73 -8.33 4.42 2.01
C LEU A 73 -9.22 3.29 2.55
N ARG A 74 -10.40 3.62 3.07
CA ARG A 74 -11.36 2.60 3.53
C ARG A 74 -11.80 1.68 2.39
N LEU A 75 -12.08 2.26 1.20
CA LEU A 75 -12.48 1.50 0.02
C LEU A 75 -11.30 0.68 -0.55
N ALA A 76 -10.14 1.33 -0.74
CA ALA A 76 -8.91 0.72 -1.23
C ALA A 76 -8.46 -0.50 -0.43
N LEU A 77 -8.59 -0.43 0.90
CA LEU A 77 -8.19 -1.49 1.83
C LEU A 77 -9.32 -2.45 2.18
N ASN A 78 -10.52 -2.26 1.61
CA ASN A 78 -11.73 -2.99 1.97
C ASN A 78 -11.97 -3.07 3.50
N ALA A 79 -11.73 -1.95 4.19
CA ALA A 79 -11.79 -1.88 5.64
C ALA A 79 -13.19 -1.45 6.13
N LYS A 80 -13.56 -1.87 7.34
CA LYS A 80 -14.82 -1.44 7.98
C LYS A 80 -14.80 0.05 8.36
N ARG A 81 -13.64 0.59 8.73
CA ARG A 81 -13.45 1.98 9.16
C ARG A 81 -12.03 2.47 8.88
N ALA A 82 -11.88 3.74 8.55
CA ALA A 82 -10.61 4.45 8.45
C ALA A 82 -10.74 5.84 9.11
N GLN A 83 -9.70 6.31 9.78
CA GLN A 83 -9.66 7.58 10.49
C GLN A 83 -8.28 8.23 10.32
N VAL A 84 -8.22 9.56 10.28
CA VAL A 84 -6.98 10.34 10.24
C VAL A 84 -6.84 11.07 11.57
N LEU A 85 -5.72 10.88 12.25
CA LEU A 85 -5.39 11.55 13.51
C LEU A 85 -4.23 12.52 13.26
N LEU A 86 -4.52 13.82 13.37
CA LEU A 86 -3.50 14.87 13.32
C LEU A 86 -2.90 15.01 14.71
N GLN A 87 -1.59 14.79 14.83
CA GLN A 87 -0.87 15.14 16.05
C GLN A 87 -0.50 16.62 15.97
N SER A 88 -1.09 17.44 16.84
CA SER A 88 -0.62 18.80 17.06
C SER A 88 0.73 18.74 17.76
N ASP A 89 1.74 19.40 17.17
CA ASP A 89 3.05 19.54 17.80
C ASP A 89 2.89 20.37 19.08
N GLN A 90 3.08 19.73 20.24
CA GLN A 90 2.86 20.33 21.56
C GLN A 90 4.03 21.23 21.98
N ASN A 91 4.96 21.54 21.07
CA ASN A 91 6.19 22.26 21.34
C ASN A 91 6.17 23.72 20.83
N ALA A 92 5.00 24.36 20.79
CA ALA A 92 4.93 25.80 20.62
C ALA A 92 5.49 26.46 21.89
N PRO A 93 6.56 27.29 21.81
CA PRO A 93 7.06 27.98 22.99
C PRO A 93 5.99 28.94 23.51
N THR A 94 5.50 28.67 24.73
CA THR A 94 4.72 29.59 25.55
C THR A 94 5.60 30.79 25.92
N ASN A 95 5.78 31.72 24.98
CA ASN A 95 6.29 33.05 25.26
C ASN A 95 5.09 34.03 25.31
N ALA A 96 4.21 33.81 26.27
CA ALA A 96 3.33 34.87 26.74
C ALA A 96 4.11 35.67 27.78
N ASN A 97 4.74 36.76 27.37
CA ASN A 97 5.24 37.80 28.28
C ASN A 97 4.03 38.56 28.85
N PRO A 98 3.69 38.48 30.15
CA PRO A 98 2.56 39.18 30.72
C PRO A 98 3.02 40.29 31.68
N ALA A 99 4.05 41.06 31.33
CA ALA A 99 4.46 42.21 32.12
C ALA A 99 5.13 43.30 31.27
N ALA A 100 4.32 44.07 30.55
CA ALA A 100 4.65 45.46 30.24
C ALA A 100 3.52 46.33 30.82
N PRO A 101 3.70 46.96 31.99
CA PRO A 101 2.86 48.07 32.39
C PRO A 101 3.46 49.36 31.80
N ALA A 102 2.67 49.96 30.92
CA ALA A 102 2.47 51.38 30.67
C ALA A 102 3.69 52.30 30.79
N GLU A 103 4.21 52.69 29.63
CA GLU A 103 4.74 54.04 29.43
C GLU A 103 3.68 55.04 29.93
N THR A 104 3.95 55.71 31.05
CA THR A 104 3.22 56.91 31.45
C THR A 104 4.19 58.06 31.34
N GLN A 105 4.06 58.78 30.23
CA GLN A 105 4.63 60.09 29.99
C GLN A 105 3.66 61.10 30.62
N GLU A 106 4.01 61.69 31.75
CA GLU A 106 3.37 62.87 32.34
C GLU A 106 4.54 63.73 32.87
N ASP A 107 5.03 64.69 32.09
CA ASP A 107 4.58 66.08 31.90
C ASP A 107 5.17 67.05 32.95
N GLU A 108 6.14 67.80 32.47
CA GLU A 108 6.53 69.20 32.75
C GLU A 108 5.94 69.93 34.00
N ALA A 109 6.79 70.24 34.99
CA ALA A 109 6.82 71.51 35.76
C ALA A 109 8.08 71.62 36.64
#